data_AF-A0A0U3PHZ9-F1
#
_entry.id   AF-A0A0U3PHZ9-F1
#
_cell.length_a   1.000
_cell.length_b   1.000
_cell.length_c   1.000
_cell.angle_alpha   90.00
_cell.angle_beta   90.00
_cell.angle_gamma   90.00
#
_symmetry.space_group_name_H-M   'P 1'
#
loop_
_entity.id
_entity.type
_entity.pdbx_description
1 polymer ?
#
loop_
_entity_poly.entity_id
_entity_poly.type
_entity_poly.pdbx_seq_one_letter_code
_entity_poly.pdbx_strand_id
1 'polypeptide(L)'
;MRFHRSALISTAMAAVALGAATALAAPASAAPNTTPQKVCGSAYKTVNSAAVGSLGTVYLTYNATNGKNCVATIRSTPGTAVDMSTWIYVPDTDQGANDFGQYTSYAGPAYVYGKGHCIDWGGSISNVTVQVTGSNCASLKEHRVTSTR
;
A
#
# COMPACT_ATOMS: atom_id res chain seq x y z
N MET A 1 70.79 -42.51 31.46
CA MET A 1 70.59 -41.18 30.84
C MET A 1 69.75 -41.35 29.58
N ARG A 2 68.74 -40.49 29.40
CA ARG A 2 67.72 -40.47 28.33
C ARG A 2 68.28 -40.54 26.91
N PHE A 3 67.71 -41.35 26.02
CA PHE A 3 67.47 -41.05 24.59
C PHE A 3 66.27 -41.90 24.11
N HIS A 4 65.07 -41.37 23.81
CA HIS A 4 64.59 -40.50 22.72
C HIS A 4 63.69 -41.28 21.73
N ARG A 5 62.59 -40.62 21.35
CA ARG A 5 61.80 -40.71 20.11
C ARG A 5 60.43 -41.42 20.16
N SER A 6 59.45 -40.53 20.16
CA SER A 6 58.03 -40.57 19.84
C SER A 6 57.60 -41.66 18.85
N ALA A 7 56.56 -42.40 19.24
CA ALA A 7 55.83 -43.31 18.38
C ALA A 7 54.81 -42.54 17.52
N LEU A 8 54.77 -42.94 16.25
CA LEU A 8 53.84 -42.53 15.20
C LEU A 8 52.42 -43.00 15.53
N ILE A 9 51.43 -42.14 15.32
CA ILE A 9 50.03 -42.56 15.16
C ILE A 9 49.50 -41.95 13.87
N SER A 10 49.23 -42.85 12.92
CA SER A 10 48.45 -42.58 11.70
C SER A 10 47.01 -42.95 11.99
N THR A 11 46.04 -42.16 11.51
CA THR A 11 44.80 -42.65 10.87
C THR A 11 43.99 -41.47 10.37
N ALA A 12 43.58 -41.57 9.11
CA ALA A 12 42.83 -40.56 8.37
C ALA A 12 41.36 -40.97 8.21
N MET A 13 40.49 -39.94 8.20
CA MET A 13 39.19 -39.80 7.51
C MET A 13 37.98 -40.64 7.93
N ALA A 14 36.91 -39.94 8.35
CA ALA A 14 35.60 -39.97 7.67
C ALA A 14 34.73 -38.79 8.14
N ALA A 15 34.32 -37.92 7.22
CA ALA A 15 33.37 -36.85 7.44
C ALA A 15 31.93 -37.39 7.37
N VAL A 16 31.07 -36.98 8.31
CA VAL A 16 29.61 -37.17 8.22
C VAL A 16 28.96 -35.81 8.44
N ALA A 17 28.46 -35.22 7.37
CA ALA A 17 27.53 -34.09 7.38
C ALA A 17 26.16 -34.62 6.98
N LEU A 18 25.07 -34.24 7.68
CA LEU A 18 23.64 -34.23 7.28
C LEU A 18 22.80 -34.18 8.58
N GLY A 19 21.89 -33.24 8.83
CA GLY A 19 21.45 -32.08 8.08
C GLY A 19 20.67 -31.16 9.02
N ALA A 20 20.98 -29.86 9.00
CA ALA A 20 20.09 -28.86 9.55
C ALA A 20 19.02 -28.59 8.49
N ALA A 21 17.79 -29.04 8.73
CA ALA A 21 16.65 -28.57 7.97
C ALA A 21 16.49 -27.07 8.27
N THR A 22 17.04 -26.21 7.41
CA THR A 22 16.64 -24.82 7.38
C THR A 22 15.19 -24.80 6.94
N ALA A 23 14.28 -24.64 7.90
CA ALA A 23 12.92 -24.28 7.60
C ALA A 23 13.00 -23.02 6.72
N LEU A 24 12.60 -23.14 5.44
CA LEU A 24 12.24 -21.98 4.65
C LEU A 24 11.03 -21.38 5.37
N ALA A 25 11.27 -20.45 6.28
CA ALA A 25 10.26 -19.48 6.62
C ALA A 25 9.97 -18.75 5.30
N ALA A 26 8.88 -19.14 4.64
CA ALA A 26 8.27 -18.27 3.64
C ALA A 26 8.16 -16.88 4.29
N PRO A 27 8.50 -15.79 3.59
CA PRO A 27 8.31 -14.48 4.16
C PRO A 27 6.85 -14.40 4.59
N ALA A 28 6.62 -14.24 5.89
CA ALA A 28 5.31 -13.87 6.38
C ALA A 28 5.03 -12.51 5.74
N SER A 29 4.25 -12.54 4.65
CA SER A 29 3.83 -11.33 3.98
C SER A 29 2.88 -10.64 4.95
N ALA A 30 3.44 -9.80 5.81
CA ALA A 30 2.66 -8.95 6.69
C ALA A 30 1.66 -8.24 5.79
N ALA A 31 0.36 -8.41 6.10
CA ALA A 31 -0.68 -7.62 5.48
C ALA A 31 -0.24 -6.14 5.50
N PRO A 32 -0.57 -5.34 4.47
CA PRO A 32 -0.17 -3.95 4.44
C PRO A 32 -0.62 -3.26 5.72
N ASN A 33 0.34 -2.93 6.60
CA ASN A 33 0.10 -2.22 7.88
C ASN A 33 -0.37 -0.77 7.67
N THR A 34 -0.72 -0.40 6.43
CA THR A 34 -1.18 0.94 6.08
C THR A 34 -2.69 0.91 5.95
N THR A 35 -3.36 1.66 6.82
CA THR A 35 -4.79 1.94 6.74
C THR A 35 -5.01 3.36 6.24
N PRO A 36 -6.17 3.68 5.66
CA PRO A 36 -6.45 5.06 5.26
C PRO A 36 -6.46 6.02 6.46
N GLN A 37 -6.76 5.56 7.68
CA GLN A 37 -6.66 6.37 8.91
C GLN A 37 -5.20 6.65 9.30
N LYS A 38 -4.26 5.77 8.97
CA LYS A 38 -2.82 6.04 9.17
C LYS A 38 -2.32 7.12 8.19
N VAL A 39 -2.88 7.18 6.99
CA VAL A 39 -2.47 8.16 5.95
C VAL A 39 -3.21 9.50 6.11
N CYS A 40 -4.53 9.46 6.29
CA CYS A 40 -5.41 10.62 6.38
C CYS A 40 -5.58 11.17 7.80
N GLY A 41 -5.14 10.44 8.82
CA GLY A 41 -5.31 10.79 10.23
C GLY A 41 -6.47 10.05 10.92
N SER A 42 -6.32 9.81 12.22
CA SER A 42 -7.22 8.95 13.02
C SER A 42 -8.66 9.48 13.16
N ALA A 43 -8.86 10.78 12.98
CA ALA A 43 -10.18 11.40 13.01
C ALA A 43 -11.01 11.18 11.73
N TYR A 44 -10.38 10.70 10.65
CA TYR A 44 -11.06 10.45 9.38
C TYR A 44 -11.71 9.06 9.36
N LYS A 45 -12.91 8.96 8.80
CA LYS A 45 -13.64 7.71 8.61
C LYS A 45 -13.74 7.39 7.13
N THR A 46 -13.56 6.12 6.76
CA THR A 46 -13.77 5.67 5.38
C THR A 46 -15.23 5.83 5.02
N VAL A 47 -15.52 6.57 3.97
CA VAL A 47 -16.88 6.79 3.45
C VAL A 47 -17.09 6.11 2.10
N ASN A 48 -16.01 5.85 1.35
CA ASN A 48 -16.06 5.09 0.11
C ASN A 48 -14.69 4.46 -0.20
N SER A 49 -14.67 3.47 -1.08
CA SER A 49 -13.44 2.84 -1.58
C SER A 49 -13.62 2.23 -2.96
N ALA A 50 -12.53 2.12 -3.71
CA ALA A 50 -12.50 1.56 -5.05
C ALA A 50 -11.24 0.74 -5.29
N ALA A 51 -11.40 -0.47 -5.83
CA ALA A 51 -10.28 -1.35 -6.13
C ALA A 51 -9.48 -0.84 -7.35
N VAL A 52 -8.16 -0.88 -7.25
CA VAL A 52 -7.23 -0.66 -8.37
C VAL A 52 -6.84 -2.03 -8.91
N GLY A 53 -7.80 -2.71 -9.56
CA GLY A 53 -7.67 -4.12 -9.91
C GLY A 53 -7.38 -4.97 -8.67
N SER A 54 -6.38 -5.85 -8.75
CA SER A 54 -5.86 -6.61 -7.60
C SER A 54 -4.70 -5.92 -6.87
N LEU A 55 -4.20 -4.79 -7.39
CA LEU A 55 -2.94 -4.16 -6.95
C LEU A 55 -3.11 -3.37 -5.64
N GLY A 56 -4.31 -2.90 -5.35
CA GLY A 56 -4.59 -2.09 -4.18
C GLY A 56 -5.99 -1.50 -4.16
N THR A 57 -6.20 -0.55 -3.26
CA THR A 57 -7.48 0.13 -3.06
C THR A 57 -7.24 1.64 -2.89
N VAL A 58 -8.04 2.45 -3.58
CA VAL A 58 -8.17 3.88 -3.30
C VAL A 58 -9.27 4.05 -2.25
N TYR A 59 -8.98 4.78 -1.19
CA TYR A 59 -9.92 5.06 -0.10
C TYR A 59 -10.27 6.54 -0.08
N LEU A 60 -11.56 6.85 -0.05
CA LEU A 60 -12.08 8.16 0.30
C LEU A 60 -12.47 8.15 1.78
N THR A 61 -11.91 9.08 2.54
CA THR A 61 -12.22 9.28 3.95
C THR A 61 -12.73 10.70 4.20
N TYR A 62 -13.48 10.88 5.27
CA TYR A 62 -14.06 12.16 5.65
C TYR A 62 -13.93 12.42 7.16
N ASN A 63 -13.70 13.68 7.52
CA ASN A 63 -13.72 14.15 8.90
C ASN A 63 -14.85 15.18 9.07
N ALA A 64 -15.90 14.79 9.80
CA ALA A 64 -17.08 15.62 10.01
C ALA A 64 -16.81 16.90 10.81
N THR A 65 -15.76 16.93 11.64
CA THR A 65 -15.40 18.09 12.47
C THR A 65 -14.82 19.23 11.64
N ASN A 66 -14.05 18.93 10.59
CA ASN A 66 -13.40 19.95 9.76
C ASN A 66 -13.98 20.05 8.33
N GLY A 67 -14.88 19.14 7.95
CA GLY A 67 -15.53 19.13 6.63
C GLY A 67 -14.61 18.72 5.47
N LYS A 68 -13.43 18.16 5.75
CA LYS A 68 -12.47 17.75 4.73
C LYS A 68 -12.61 16.27 4.39
N ASN A 69 -12.46 16.00 3.11
CA ASN A 69 -12.21 14.67 2.56
C ASN A 69 -10.70 14.45 2.42
N CYS A 70 -10.29 13.18 2.45
CA CYS A 70 -8.93 12.75 2.18
C CYS A 70 -8.93 11.47 1.36
N VAL A 71 -8.10 11.43 0.32
CA VAL A 71 -7.92 10.25 -0.54
C VAL A 71 -6.51 9.68 -0.42
N ALA A 72 -6.44 8.37 -0.29
CA ALA A 72 -5.19 7.62 -0.29
C ALA A 72 -5.31 6.35 -1.14
N THR A 73 -4.32 6.11 -2.00
CA THR A 73 -4.19 4.87 -2.77
C THR A 73 -3.21 3.95 -2.05
N ILE A 74 -3.67 2.78 -1.61
CA ILE A 74 -2.88 1.85 -0.79
C ILE A 74 -2.71 0.52 -1.54
N ARG A 75 -1.47 0.04 -1.65
CA ARG A 75 -1.17 -1.27 -2.26
C ARG A 75 -1.64 -2.43 -1.39
N SER A 76 -2.18 -3.46 -2.03
CA SER A 76 -2.50 -4.74 -1.38
C SER A 76 -1.23 -5.46 -0.90
N THR A 77 -0.13 -5.32 -1.65
CA THR A 77 1.15 -5.92 -1.33
C THR A 77 2.26 -4.87 -1.49
N PRO A 78 2.80 -4.33 -0.38
CA PRO A 78 3.94 -3.42 -0.41
C PRO A 78 5.19 -4.09 -0.99
N GLY A 79 6.10 -3.31 -1.55
CA GLY A 79 7.34 -3.83 -2.13
C GLY A 79 8.17 -2.74 -2.81
N THR A 80 8.91 -3.11 -3.87
CA THR A 80 9.65 -2.16 -4.71
C THR A 80 8.78 -1.00 -5.13
N ALA A 81 9.35 0.20 -5.18
CA ALA A 81 8.62 1.39 -5.58
C ALA A 81 8.05 1.22 -7.00
N VAL A 82 6.78 1.58 -7.16
CA VAL A 82 6.07 1.58 -8.46
C VAL A 82 5.35 2.91 -8.61
N ASP A 83 5.03 3.29 -9.84
CA ASP A 83 4.24 4.47 -10.11
C ASP A 83 2.87 4.34 -9.45
N MET A 84 2.51 5.32 -8.62
CA MET A 84 1.20 5.39 -8.00
C MET A 84 0.71 6.84 -7.98
N SER A 85 -0.61 6.99 -7.93
CA SER A 85 -1.23 8.30 -7.75
C SER A 85 -2.49 8.22 -6.90
N THR A 86 -2.87 9.36 -6.34
CA THR A 86 -4.17 9.63 -5.75
C THR A 86 -4.59 11.04 -6.15
N TRP A 87 -5.89 11.26 -6.31
CA TRP A 87 -6.43 12.59 -6.58
C TRP A 87 -7.86 12.72 -6.04
N ILE A 88 -8.23 13.95 -5.76
CA ILE A 88 -9.57 14.36 -5.33
C ILE A 88 -9.90 15.74 -5.91
N TYR A 89 -11.16 15.93 -6.30
CA TYR A 89 -11.67 17.14 -6.93
C TYR A 89 -13.12 17.38 -6.52
N VAL A 90 -13.50 18.66 -6.40
CA VAL A 90 -14.83 19.12 -6.00
C VAL A 90 -15.39 19.97 -7.14
N PRO A 91 -16.20 19.39 -8.06
CA PRO A 91 -16.49 20.01 -9.35
C PRO A 91 -17.14 21.39 -9.30
N ASP A 92 -17.98 21.66 -8.31
CA ASP A 92 -18.71 22.92 -8.19
C ASP A 92 -17.91 24.06 -7.52
N THR A 93 -16.72 23.74 -6.96
CA THR A 93 -15.83 24.74 -6.34
C THR A 93 -14.47 24.85 -7.02
N ASP A 94 -14.21 24.02 -8.03
CA ASP A 94 -12.93 23.92 -8.74
C ASP A 94 -11.72 23.73 -7.79
N GLN A 95 -11.95 23.04 -6.68
CA GLN A 95 -10.92 22.71 -5.71
C GLN A 95 -10.50 21.27 -5.84
N GLY A 96 -9.20 21.01 -5.77
CA GLY A 96 -8.66 19.66 -5.83
C GLY A 96 -7.27 19.53 -5.23
N ALA A 97 -6.86 18.29 -5.06
CA ALA A 97 -5.52 17.92 -4.61
C ALA A 97 -5.14 16.57 -5.22
N ASN A 98 -3.85 16.38 -5.43
CA ASN A 98 -3.31 15.13 -5.96
C ASN A 98 -1.92 14.87 -5.39
N ASP A 99 -1.52 13.59 -5.42
CA ASP A 99 -0.18 13.14 -5.10
C ASP A 99 0.20 12.02 -6.07
N PHE A 100 1.41 12.08 -6.63
CA PHE A 100 1.88 11.15 -7.65
C PHE A 100 3.40 11.00 -7.60
N GLY A 101 3.88 9.80 -7.94
CA GLY A 101 5.28 9.46 -7.83
C GLY A 101 5.49 7.95 -7.69
N GLN A 102 6.70 7.55 -7.31
CA GLN A 102 7.04 6.16 -7.06
C GLN A 102 6.97 5.83 -5.57
N TYR A 103 6.10 4.90 -5.19
CA TYR A 103 5.87 4.55 -3.79
C TYR A 103 5.95 3.05 -3.55
N THR A 104 6.43 2.68 -2.36
CA THR A 104 6.52 1.27 -1.94
C THR A 104 5.20 0.75 -1.36
N SER A 105 4.34 1.64 -0.85
CA SER A 105 3.16 1.27 -0.05
C SER A 105 1.89 2.05 -0.40
N TYR A 106 1.95 3.38 -0.46
CA TYR A 106 0.77 4.22 -0.70
C TYR A 106 1.14 5.56 -1.36
N ALA A 107 0.17 6.16 -2.07
CA ALA A 107 0.18 7.56 -2.51
C ALA A 107 -0.89 8.35 -1.74
N GLY A 108 -0.61 9.60 -1.41
CA GLY A 108 -1.43 10.48 -0.57
C GLY A 108 -0.75 10.89 0.74
N PRO A 109 -1.43 11.65 1.61
CA PRO A 109 -2.84 12.04 1.51
C PRO A 109 -3.11 13.24 0.57
N ALA A 110 -4.18 13.16 -0.21
CA ALA A 110 -4.74 14.31 -0.94
C ALA A 110 -6.00 14.81 -0.24
N TYR A 111 -6.00 16.05 0.26
CA TYR A 111 -7.10 16.64 1.04
C TYR A 111 -7.86 17.70 0.25
N VAL A 112 -9.18 17.75 0.42
CA VAL A 112 -10.00 18.87 -0.05
C VAL A 112 -11.17 19.11 0.90
N TYR A 113 -11.62 20.36 1.03
CA TYR A 113 -12.88 20.64 1.70
C TYR A 113 -14.04 20.21 0.81
N GLY A 114 -14.98 19.42 1.32
CA GLY A 114 -16.07 18.88 0.50
C GLY A 114 -17.39 18.67 1.24
N LYS A 115 -17.55 19.32 2.40
CA LYS A 115 -18.80 19.24 3.16
C LYS A 115 -19.94 19.84 2.33
N GLY A 116 -20.95 19.01 2.05
CA GLY A 116 -22.12 19.43 1.26
C GLY A 116 -21.90 19.42 -0.25
N HIS A 117 -20.76 18.92 -0.74
CA HIS A 117 -20.42 18.88 -2.15
C HIS A 117 -20.25 17.45 -2.67
N CYS A 118 -20.48 17.30 -3.97
CA CYS A 118 -20.11 16.12 -4.72
C CYS A 118 -18.58 16.03 -4.87
N ILE A 119 -18.04 14.82 -4.80
CA ILE A 119 -16.60 14.59 -4.87
C ILE A 119 -16.28 13.65 -6.03
N ASP A 120 -15.31 14.03 -6.83
CA ASP A 120 -14.67 13.17 -7.81
C ASP A 120 -13.29 12.77 -7.27
N TRP A 121 -12.92 11.50 -7.39
CA TRP A 121 -11.68 11.01 -6.81
C TRP A 121 -11.20 9.75 -7.51
N GLY A 122 -9.93 9.41 -7.29
CA GLY A 122 -9.36 8.22 -7.87
C GLY A 122 -7.88 8.08 -7.59
N GLY A 123 -7.28 7.13 -8.30
CA GLY A 123 -5.86 6.83 -8.14
C GLY A 123 -5.42 5.72 -9.07
N SER A 124 -4.11 5.48 -9.07
CA SER A 124 -3.48 4.46 -9.91
C SER A 124 -2.39 3.70 -9.17
N ILE A 125 -2.15 2.47 -9.63
CA ILE A 125 -0.98 1.66 -9.27
C ILE A 125 -0.49 1.02 -10.57
N SER A 126 0.76 1.29 -10.91
CA SER A 126 1.35 0.93 -12.20
C SER A 126 0.45 1.42 -13.34
N ASN A 127 -0.02 0.53 -14.21
CA ASN A 127 -0.86 0.85 -15.36
C ASN A 127 -2.37 0.69 -15.11
N VAL A 128 -2.80 0.39 -13.88
CA VAL A 128 -4.21 0.26 -13.51
C VAL A 128 -4.66 1.55 -12.83
N THR A 129 -5.75 2.12 -13.33
CA THR A 129 -6.34 3.36 -12.82
C THR A 129 -7.81 3.15 -12.49
N VAL A 130 -8.28 3.75 -11.39
CA VAL A 130 -9.69 3.83 -11.05
C VAL A 130 -10.11 5.27 -10.81
N GLN A 131 -11.30 5.62 -11.29
CA GLN A 131 -11.90 6.93 -11.12
C GLN A 131 -13.35 6.76 -10.68
N VAL A 132 -13.78 7.58 -9.73
CA VAL A 132 -15.14 7.62 -9.21
C VAL A 132 -15.62 9.06 -9.32
N THR A 133 -16.70 9.27 -10.06
CA THR A 133 -17.30 10.59 -10.30
C THR A 133 -18.70 10.66 -9.72
N GLY A 134 -19.10 11.82 -9.21
CA GLY A 134 -20.39 12.01 -8.54
C GLY A 134 -20.49 11.19 -7.24
N SER A 135 -19.37 10.98 -6.55
CA SER A 135 -19.34 10.25 -5.27
C SER A 135 -19.98 11.08 -4.17
N ASN A 136 -20.69 10.40 -3.25
CA ASN A 136 -21.34 10.99 -2.08
C ASN A 136 -22.33 12.12 -2.41
N CYS A 137 -22.89 12.08 -3.63
CA CYS A 137 -23.95 12.97 -4.06
C CYS A 137 -25.32 12.39 -3.68
N ALA A 138 -26.19 13.19 -3.07
CA ALA A 138 -27.53 12.72 -2.69
C ALA A 138 -28.42 12.42 -3.93
N SER A 139 -28.37 13.27 -4.96
CA SER A 139 -29.23 13.19 -6.14
C SER A 139 -28.56 12.56 -7.37
N LEU A 140 -27.23 12.45 -7.38
CA LEU A 140 -26.48 11.89 -8.51
C LEU A 140 -26.09 10.45 -8.21
N LYS A 141 -26.21 9.59 -9.23
CA LYS A 141 -25.70 8.22 -9.15
C LYS A 141 -24.19 8.25 -9.35
N GLU A 142 -23.46 7.67 -8.41
CA GLU A 142 -22.00 7.46 -8.55
C GLU A 142 -21.69 6.67 -9.83
N HIS A 143 -20.68 7.12 -10.56
CA HIS A 143 -20.15 6.43 -11.73
C HIS A 143 -18.68 6.07 -11.48
N ARG A 144 -18.33 4.79 -11.70
CA ARG A 144 -17.02 4.23 -11.41
C ARG A 144 -16.45 3.55 -12.65
N VAL A 145 -15.21 3.90 -13.00
CA VAL A 145 -14.49 3.34 -14.15
C VAL A 145 -13.14 2.84 -13.68
N THR A 146 -12.80 1.60 -14.04
CA THR A 146 -11.46 1.03 -13.88
C THR A 146 -10.91 0.70 -15.26
N SER A 147 -9.70 1.14 -15.54
CA SER A 147 -9.04 0.97 -16.84
C SER A 147 -7.59 0.53 -16.67
N THR A 148 -7.10 -0.23 -17.64
CA THR A 148 -5.70 -0.62 -17.77
C THR A 148 -5.12 0.06 -19.00
N ARG A 149 -3.99 0.76 -18.84
CA ARG A 149 -3.27 1.41 -19.94
C ARG A 149 -2.14 0.53 -20.47
#